data_AF-F1ASW6-F1
#
_entry.id   AF-F1ASW6-F1
#
_cell.length_a   1.000
_cell.length_b   1.000
_cell.length_c   1.000
_cell.angle_alpha   90.00
_cell.angle_beta   90.00
_cell.angle_gamma   90.00
#
_symmetry.space_group_name_H-M   'P 1'
#
loop_
_entity.id
_entity.type
_entity.pdbx_description
1 polymer ?
#
loop_
_entity_poly.entity_id
_entity_poly.type
_entity_poly.pdbx_seq_one_letter_code
_entity_poly.pdbx_strand_id
1 'polypeptide(L)'
;AAGDPAEAEAIYQAFSLEKQAWSDNHMYVGSIKTVIGHTESTAGIAGIMKASLSMQNGRIPPNLHLHNINPAISPISGALEVPTRLVDWPQQSRRASVNSFGFGGANAHVILEGVEVWRDPVVKKAAAQTFTPLVFSAQSKASLVATLRVFSEYLDREPNVNLVDLSWTLRNRRSKFRWRVAYTATNVSSLQEQINETIAKSHHNPGALMEISSTQRRVLGV
;
A
#
# COMPACT_ATOMS: atom_id res chain seq x y z
N ALA A 1 -11.52 17.63 -23.48
CA ALA A 1 -11.00 18.89 -22.89
C ALA A 1 -12.09 19.82 -22.34
N ALA A 2 -13.39 19.66 -22.67
CA ALA A 2 -14.46 20.48 -22.08
C ALA A 2 -14.79 20.15 -20.61
N GLY A 3 -14.38 18.98 -20.12
CA GLY A 3 -14.66 18.53 -18.75
C GLY A 3 -13.78 19.18 -17.68
N ASP A 4 -12.49 19.39 -17.95
CA ASP A 4 -11.55 19.88 -16.93
C ASP A 4 -11.92 21.27 -16.38
N PRO A 5 -12.34 22.26 -17.20
CA PRO A 5 -12.82 23.54 -16.66
C PRO A 5 -14.08 23.40 -15.79
N ALA A 6 -15.01 22.52 -16.18
CA ALA A 6 -16.23 22.29 -15.40
C ALA A 6 -15.94 21.59 -14.06
N GLU A 7 -15.01 20.63 -14.03
CA GLU A 7 -14.57 19.97 -12.79
C GLU A 7 -13.82 20.95 -11.88
N ALA A 8 -12.91 21.76 -12.44
CA ALA A 8 -12.17 22.76 -11.68
C ALA A 8 -13.10 23.81 -11.07
N GLU A 9 -14.08 24.31 -11.83
CA GLU A 9 -15.10 25.23 -11.33
C GLU A 9 -15.95 24.58 -10.22
N ALA A 10 -16.39 23.33 -10.39
CA ALA A 10 -17.17 22.63 -9.39
C ALA A 10 -16.39 22.45 -8.06
N ILE A 11 -15.10 22.11 -8.14
CA ILE A 11 -14.22 22.03 -6.96
C ILE A 11 -14.09 23.41 -6.32
N TYR A 12 -13.79 24.45 -7.11
CA TYR A 12 -13.66 25.81 -6.59
C TYR A 12 -14.95 26.24 -5.86
N GLN A 13 -16.12 26.07 -6.47
CA GLN A 13 -17.40 26.44 -5.85
C GLN A 13 -17.68 25.65 -4.56
N ALA A 14 -17.40 24.34 -4.54
CA ALA A 14 -17.64 23.51 -3.36
C ALA A 14 -16.77 23.89 -2.16
N PHE A 15 -15.52 24.32 -2.39
CA PHE A 15 -14.56 24.59 -1.32
C PHE A 15 -14.31 26.09 -1.06
N SER A 16 -14.80 27.00 -1.91
CA SER A 16 -14.59 28.45 -1.77
C SER A 16 -15.64 29.18 -0.93
N LEU A 17 -16.65 28.49 -0.41
CA LEU A 17 -17.70 29.10 0.43
C LEU A 17 -17.21 29.49 1.84
N GLU A 18 -16.07 28.96 2.29
CA GLU A 18 -15.44 29.29 3.59
C GLU A 18 -14.14 30.11 3.44
N LYS A 19 -14.08 31.06 2.50
CA LYS A 19 -12.90 31.90 2.20
C LYS A 19 -12.17 32.50 3.41
N GLN A 20 -12.83 32.69 4.55
CA GLN A 20 -12.23 33.21 5.79
C GLN A 20 -11.33 32.21 6.54
N ALA A 21 -11.40 30.90 6.24
CA ALA A 21 -10.61 29.88 6.94
C ALA A 21 -9.30 29.48 6.21
N TRP A 22 -9.12 29.89 4.95
CA TRP A 22 -8.11 29.32 4.03
C TRP A 22 -7.16 30.35 3.41
N SER A 23 -6.95 31.50 4.06
CA SER A 23 -6.33 32.69 3.45
C SER A 23 -4.93 32.50 2.85
N ASP A 24 -4.22 31.40 3.15
CA ASP A 24 -2.87 31.12 2.61
C ASP A 24 -2.69 29.72 1.96
N ASN A 25 -3.75 28.90 1.85
CA ASN A 25 -3.60 27.50 1.41
C ASN A 25 -4.18 27.26 0.00
N HIS A 26 -3.30 27.10 -0.99
CA HIS A 26 -3.65 26.57 -2.29
C HIS A 26 -3.99 25.08 -2.18
N MET A 27 -5.04 24.61 -2.86
CA MET A 27 -5.39 23.19 -2.91
C MET A 27 -4.69 22.51 -4.09
N TYR A 28 -4.02 21.38 -3.82
CA TYR A 28 -3.45 20.57 -4.90
C TYR A 28 -4.52 19.73 -5.59
N VAL A 29 -4.62 19.83 -6.91
CA VAL A 29 -5.53 19.06 -7.74
C VAL A 29 -4.73 18.22 -8.74
N GLY A 30 -5.00 16.92 -8.79
CA GLY A 30 -4.27 16.05 -9.70
C GLY A 30 -5.00 14.76 -10.05
N SER A 31 -4.60 14.13 -11.15
CA SER A 31 -5.27 12.94 -11.68
C SER A 31 -4.29 11.78 -11.84
N ILE A 32 -4.68 10.57 -11.43
CA ILE A 32 -3.89 9.35 -11.71
C ILE A 32 -3.94 8.99 -13.21
N LYS A 33 -4.94 9.50 -13.93
CA LYS A 33 -5.16 9.20 -15.35
C LYS A 33 -4.02 9.67 -16.24
N THR A 34 -3.21 10.63 -15.78
CA THR A 34 -1.99 11.06 -16.51
C THR A 34 -0.90 10.00 -16.51
N VAL A 35 -0.96 9.01 -15.62
CA VAL A 35 0.07 7.96 -15.47
C VAL A 35 -0.40 6.65 -16.12
N ILE A 36 -1.65 6.26 -15.87
CA ILE A 36 -2.16 4.93 -16.27
C ILE A 36 -3.31 4.99 -17.28
N GLY A 37 -3.62 6.18 -17.81
CA GLY A 37 -4.77 6.40 -18.67
C GLY A 37 -6.11 6.34 -17.91
N HIS A 38 -7.21 6.39 -18.65
CA HIS A 38 -8.54 6.24 -18.08
C HIS A 38 -8.92 4.76 -17.97
N THR A 39 -8.96 4.24 -16.75
CA THR A 39 -9.25 2.82 -16.48
C THR A 39 -10.76 2.54 -16.31
N GLU A 40 -11.60 3.39 -16.90
CA GLU A 40 -13.07 3.28 -16.94
C GLU A 40 -13.69 2.93 -15.58
N SER A 41 -14.32 1.76 -15.47
CA SER A 41 -14.98 1.24 -14.26
C SER A 41 -14.07 1.16 -13.03
N THR A 42 -12.75 1.18 -13.21
CA THR A 42 -11.76 1.15 -12.11
C THR A 42 -11.12 2.52 -11.85
N ALA A 43 -11.53 3.58 -12.56
CA ALA A 43 -10.93 4.91 -12.41
C ALA A 43 -11.12 5.47 -10.99
N GLY A 44 -12.26 5.18 -10.35
CA GLY A 44 -12.52 5.58 -8.97
C GLY A 44 -11.55 4.93 -7.98
N ILE A 45 -11.38 3.60 -8.03
CA ILE A 45 -10.47 2.89 -7.13
C ILE A 45 -9.00 3.26 -7.38
N ALA A 46 -8.61 3.51 -8.63
CA ALA A 46 -7.27 4.02 -8.95
C ALA A 46 -7.01 5.40 -8.30
N GLY A 47 -8.01 6.29 -8.29
CA GLY A 47 -7.95 7.57 -7.60
C GLY A 47 -7.80 7.40 -6.07
N ILE A 48 -8.57 6.50 -5.48
CA ILE A 48 -8.48 6.16 -4.04
C ILE A 48 -7.10 5.59 -3.70
N MET A 49 -6.55 4.69 -4.53
CA MET A 49 -5.20 4.14 -4.34
C MET A 49 -4.14 5.24 -4.40
N LYS A 50 -4.19 6.14 -5.40
CA LYS A 50 -3.29 7.30 -5.48
C LYS A 50 -3.35 8.13 -4.20
N ALA A 51 -4.55 8.50 -3.77
CA ALA A 51 -4.74 9.34 -2.58
C ALA A 51 -4.23 8.64 -1.30
N SER A 52 -4.59 7.37 -1.09
CA SER A 52 -4.15 6.58 0.07
C SER A 52 -2.62 6.45 0.12
N LEU A 53 -1.97 6.13 -0.99
CA LEU A 53 -0.51 6.02 -1.06
C LEU A 53 0.17 7.39 -0.87
N SER A 54 -0.42 8.46 -1.40
CA SER A 54 0.08 9.84 -1.22
C SER A 54 0.05 10.24 0.26
N MET A 55 -1.04 9.92 0.96
CA MET A 55 -1.16 10.15 2.40
C MET A 55 -0.18 9.31 3.22
N GLN A 56 -0.05 8.02 2.89
CA GLN A 56 0.86 7.10 3.57
C GLN A 56 2.32 7.56 3.46
N ASN A 57 2.72 8.02 2.27
CA ASN A 57 4.08 8.50 2.01
C ASN A 57 4.28 9.98 2.36
N GLY A 58 3.21 10.69 2.74
CA GLY A 58 3.26 12.12 3.03
C GLY A 58 3.72 12.98 1.86
N ARG A 59 3.35 12.61 0.63
CA ARG A 59 3.78 13.28 -0.60
C ARG A 59 2.70 13.28 -1.67
N ILE A 60 2.61 14.35 -2.44
CA ILE A 60 1.70 14.51 -3.58
C ILE A 60 2.50 14.33 -4.88
N PRO A 61 2.22 13.29 -5.68
CA PRO A 61 2.94 13.03 -6.92
C PRO A 61 2.52 14.01 -8.04
N PRO A 62 3.42 14.26 -9.01
CA PRO A 62 3.13 15.17 -10.11
C PRO A 62 2.07 14.61 -11.07
N ASN A 63 1.35 15.52 -11.73
CA ASN A 63 0.58 15.22 -12.93
C ASN A 63 1.53 15.20 -14.13
N LEU A 64 1.59 14.05 -14.80
CA LEU A 64 2.45 13.88 -15.98
C LEU A 64 1.84 14.58 -17.21
N HIS A 65 2.70 14.91 -18.18
CA HIS A 65 2.34 15.50 -19.47
C HIS A 65 1.67 16.89 -19.40
N LEU A 66 1.69 17.54 -18.23
CA LEU A 66 1.20 18.90 -18.06
C LEU A 66 2.29 19.91 -18.40
N HIS A 67 2.16 20.57 -19.55
CA HIS A 67 3.06 21.66 -19.96
C HIS A 67 2.42 23.04 -19.76
N ASN A 68 1.15 23.18 -20.12
CA ASN A 68 0.37 24.41 -19.97
C ASN A 68 -0.99 24.05 -19.37
N ILE A 69 -1.41 24.80 -18.36
CA ILE A 69 -2.77 24.68 -17.81
C ILE A 69 -3.77 25.18 -18.87
N ASN A 70 -4.95 24.56 -18.93
CA ASN A 70 -6.03 25.02 -19.80
C ASN A 70 -6.38 26.49 -19.47
N PRO A 71 -6.33 27.43 -20.44
CA PRO A 71 -6.59 28.84 -20.18
C PRO A 71 -7.95 29.13 -19.53
N ALA A 72 -8.94 28.27 -19.74
CA ALA A 72 -10.27 28.37 -19.10
C ALA A 72 -10.25 28.16 -17.57
N ILE A 73 -9.16 27.63 -17.01
CA ILE A 73 -8.99 27.40 -15.55
C ILE A 73 -8.22 28.58 -14.89
N SER A 74 -7.63 29.47 -15.68
CA SER A 74 -6.85 30.63 -15.19
C SER A 74 -7.56 31.51 -14.15
N PRO A 75 -8.89 31.72 -14.18
CA PRO A 75 -9.58 32.54 -13.17
C PRO A 75 -9.49 31.98 -11.75
N ILE A 76 -9.24 30.67 -11.58
CA ILE A 76 -9.24 29.97 -10.28
C ILE A 76 -7.89 29.32 -9.95
N SER A 77 -6.86 29.57 -10.76
CA SER A 77 -5.51 28.99 -10.58
C SER A 77 -4.81 29.43 -9.30
N GLY A 78 -5.21 30.56 -8.71
CA GLY A 78 -4.75 30.99 -7.38
C GLY A 78 -5.36 30.23 -6.20
N ALA A 79 -6.35 29.37 -6.44
CA ALA A 79 -6.95 28.51 -5.41
C ALA A 79 -6.65 27.03 -5.66
N LEU A 80 -6.45 26.63 -6.92
CA LEU A 80 -6.16 25.26 -7.34
C LEU A 80 -4.80 25.17 -8.03
N GLU A 81 -3.87 24.43 -7.46
CA GLU A 81 -2.55 24.18 -8.02
C GLU A 81 -2.45 22.74 -8.55
N VAL A 82 -1.96 22.57 -9.78
CA VAL A 82 -1.70 21.24 -10.34
C VAL A 82 -0.21 20.93 -10.20
N PRO A 83 0.20 19.94 -9.38
CA PRO A 83 1.60 19.69 -9.10
C PRO A 83 2.31 19.14 -10.36
N THR A 84 3.39 19.79 -10.79
CA THR A 84 4.27 19.32 -11.88
C THR A 84 5.55 18.66 -11.37
N ARG A 85 5.78 18.72 -10.05
CA ARG A 85 6.86 18.07 -9.32
C ARG A 85 6.31 17.37 -8.07
N LEU A 86 7.11 16.50 -7.47
CA LEU A 86 6.77 15.87 -6.19
C LEU A 86 6.70 16.96 -5.10
N VAL A 87 5.59 17.01 -4.37
CA VAL A 87 5.37 17.98 -3.29
C VAL A 87 5.31 17.24 -1.96
N ASP A 88 6.06 17.70 -0.97
CA ASP A 88 5.96 17.17 0.39
C ASP A 88 4.63 17.59 1.02
N TRP A 89 3.99 16.69 1.76
CA TRP A 89 2.71 16.91 2.42
C TRP A 89 2.86 16.73 3.95
N PRO A 90 3.52 17.68 4.63
CA PRO A 90 3.96 17.51 6.02
C PRO A 90 2.85 17.65 7.06
N GLN A 91 1.59 17.86 6.68
CA GLN A 91 0.50 18.09 7.63
C GLN A 91 0.11 16.82 8.41
N GLN A 92 -0.26 17.03 9.68
CA GLN A 92 -0.69 15.99 10.64
C GLN A 92 -2.00 15.32 10.21
N SER A 93 -2.99 16.11 9.77
CA SER A 93 -4.25 15.59 9.21
C SER A 93 -4.26 15.78 7.69
N ARG A 94 -3.88 14.73 6.95
CA ARG A 94 -3.92 14.75 5.47
C ARG A 94 -5.33 14.40 5.00
N ARG A 95 -6.00 15.30 4.27
CA ARG A 95 -7.31 15.04 3.68
C ARG A 95 -7.24 15.13 2.16
N ALA A 96 -7.88 14.19 1.47
CA ALA A 96 -8.03 14.24 0.02
C ALA A 96 -9.46 13.93 -0.37
N SER A 97 -9.98 14.70 -1.32
CA SER A 97 -11.17 14.34 -2.06
C SER A 97 -10.82 13.55 -3.31
N VAL A 98 -11.59 12.50 -3.62
CA VAL A 98 -11.50 11.76 -4.88
C VAL A 98 -12.84 11.82 -5.59
N ASN A 99 -12.82 12.36 -6.83
CA ASN A 99 -13.98 12.45 -7.71
C ASN A 99 -13.99 11.33 -8.75
N SER A 100 -15.18 10.83 -9.08
CA SER A 100 -15.40 9.95 -10.23
C SER A 100 -16.74 10.29 -10.90
N PHE A 101 -16.68 10.64 -12.18
CA PHE A 101 -17.85 11.01 -12.98
C PHE A 101 -18.04 10.00 -14.10
N GLY A 102 -19.16 9.28 -14.05
CA GLY A 102 -19.54 8.31 -15.07
C GLY A 102 -20.16 8.99 -16.28
N PHE A 103 -19.90 8.45 -17.48
CA PHE A 103 -20.44 9.00 -18.72
C PHE A 103 -21.98 9.12 -18.73
N GLY A 104 -22.69 8.21 -18.04
CA GLY A 104 -24.14 8.26 -17.88
C GLY A 104 -24.67 9.31 -16.88
N GLY A 105 -23.81 10.18 -16.34
CA GLY A 105 -24.18 11.23 -15.39
C GLY A 105 -24.18 10.82 -13.91
N ALA A 106 -23.87 9.55 -13.61
CA ALA A 106 -23.69 9.10 -12.23
C ALA A 106 -22.35 9.58 -11.66
N ASN A 107 -22.41 10.34 -10.57
CA ASN A 107 -21.25 10.97 -9.96
C ASN A 107 -21.03 10.42 -8.55
N ALA A 108 -19.77 10.21 -8.18
CA ALA A 108 -19.36 9.78 -6.85
C ALA A 108 -18.21 10.65 -6.34
N HIS A 109 -18.24 10.94 -5.05
CA HIS A 109 -17.22 11.71 -4.34
C HIS A 109 -16.93 11.05 -3.00
N VAL A 110 -15.65 10.92 -2.65
CA VAL A 110 -15.23 10.41 -1.35
C VAL A 110 -14.16 11.32 -0.75
N ILE A 111 -14.25 11.55 0.57
CA ILE A 111 -13.22 12.23 1.34
C ILE A 111 -12.46 11.17 2.13
N LEU A 112 -11.15 11.16 1.97
CA LEU A 112 -10.23 10.33 2.72
C LEU A 112 -9.52 11.21 3.75
N GLU A 113 -9.39 10.70 4.96
CA GLU A 113 -8.54 11.29 5.99
C GLU A 113 -7.43 10.30 6.34
N GLY A 114 -6.19 10.76 6.24
CA GLY A 114 -5.03 10.03 6.68
C GLY A 114 -5.02 10.01 8.20
N VAL A 115 -4.97 8.81 8.77
CA VAL A 115 -4.71 8.65 10.19
C VAL A 115 -3.22 8.92 10.43
N GLU A 116 -2.90 9.75 11.42
CA GLU A 116 -1.57 9.69 12.02
C GLU A 116 -1.34 8.24 12.41
N VAL A 117 -0.19 7.72 12.01
CA VAL A 117 0.11 6.29 12.00
C VAL A 117 -0.52 5.63 13.23
N TRP A 118 -1.33 4.58 13.04
CA TRP A 118 -1.63 3.58 14.08
C TRP A 118 -0.33 2.83 14.46
N ARG A 119 0.77 3.55 14.65
CA ARG A 119 1.81 3.25 15.61
C ARG A 119 1.19 3.67 16.93
N ASP A 120 0.29 2.84 17.44
CA ASP A 120 0.26 2.63 18.88
C ASP A 120 1.73 2.60 19.29
N PRO A 121 2.22 3.47 20.21
CA PRO A 121 3.62 3.47 20.59
C PRO A 121 3.92 2.02 20.93
N VAL A 122 4.59 1.32 20.00
CA VAL A 122 4.97 -0.06 20.20
C VAL A 122 5.73 0.06 21.47
N VAL A 123 5.15 -0.46 22.55
CA VAL A 123 5.84 -0.56 23.81
C VAL A 123 7.08 -1.31 23.36
N LYS A 124 8.21 -0.60 23.30
CA LYS A 124 9.53 -1.18 23.16
C LYS A 124 9.78 -1.91 24.48
N LYS A 125 8.91 -2.87 24.82
CA LYS A 125 9.36 -4.08 25.46
C LYS A 125 10.36 -4.57 24.45
N ALA A 126 11.63 -4.34 24.75
CA ALA A 126 12.70 -5.12 24.17
C ALA A 126 12.15 -6.54 24.18
N ALA A 127 11.74 -7.03 23.00
CA ALA A 127 11.40 -8.41 22.89
C ALA A 127 12.70 -9.06 23.29
N ALA A 128 12.74 -9.68 24.48
CA ALA A 128 13.75 -10.68 24.77
C ALA A 128 13.86 -11.50 23.49
N GLN A 129 15.08 -11.81 23.03
CA GLN A 129 15.32 -12.52 21.77
C GLN A 129 14.58 -13.86 21.80
N THR A 130 13.29 -13.84 21.48
CA THR A 130 12.37 -14.94 21.69
C THR A 130 12.26 -15.58 20.34
N PHE A 131 12.57 -16.86 20.26
CA PHE A 131 12.39 -17.63 19.05
C PHE A 131 10.94 -17.52 18.59
N THR A 132 10.73 -16.76 17.52
CA THR A 132 9.40 -16.47 16.99
C THR A 132 9.10 -17.47 15.88
N PRO A 133 8.00 -18.26 15.97
CA PRO A 133 7.66 -19.22 14.93
C PRO A 133 7.02 -18.51 13.73
N LEU A 134 7.59 -18.67 12.54
CA LEU A 134 7.05 -18.13 11.28
C LEU A 134 6.69 -19.27 10.35
N VAL A 135 5.41 -19.37 10.00
CA VAL A 135 4.88 -20.48 9.20
C VAL A 135 4.41 -19.95 7.84
N PHE A 136 4.97 -20.49 6.77
CA PHE A 136 4.58 -20.22 5.41
C PHE A 136 3.85 -21.42 4.84
N SER A 137 2.81 -21.19 4.03
CA SER A 137 2.11 -22.28 3.36
C SER A 137 1.59 -21.90 1.99
N ALA A 138 1.49 -22.88 1.09
CA ALA A 138 0.92 -22.70 -0.24
C ALA A 138 0.25 -23.98 -0.78
N GLN A 139 -0.57 -23.83 -1.82
CA GLN A 139 -1.34 -24.93 -2.43
C GLN A 139 -0.43 -25.94 -3.18
N SER A 140 0.72 -25.48 -3.66
CA SER A 140 1.73 -26.27 -4.37
C SER A 140 3.14 -25.94 -3.85
N LYS A 141 4.08 -26.85 -4.09
CA LYS A 141 5.49 -26.62 -3.78
C LYS A 141 6.07 -25.41 -4.52
N ALA A 142 5.74 -25.25 -5.81
CA ALA A 142 6.21 -24.11 -6.61
C ALA A 142 5.70 -22.77 -6.05
N SER A 143 4.42 -22.73 -5.66
CA SER A 143 3.84 -21.55 -5.01
C SER A 143 4.45 -21.25 -3.64
N LEU A 144 4.88 -22.28 -2.89
CA LEU A 144 5.57 -22.09 -1.62
C LEU A 144 6.93 -21.42 -1.86
N VAL A 145 7.72 -21.91 -2.82
CA VAL A 145 9.01 -21.29 -3.18
C VAL A 145 8.82 -19.86 -3.68
N ALA A 146 7.82 -19.60 -4.52
CA ALA A 146 7.50 -18.24 -4.98
C ALA A 146 7.12 -17.32 -3.82
N THR A 147 6.32 -17.81 -2.86
CA THR A 147 5.97 -17.07 -1.64
C THR A 147 7.21 -16.74 -0.83
N LEU A 148 8.11 -17.71 -0.62
CA LEU A 148 9.35 -17.50 0.11
C LEU A 148 10.25 -16.44 -0.55
N ARG A 149 10.33 -16.40 -1.88
CA ARG A 149 11.06 -15.34 -2.61
C ARG A 149 10.48 -13.95 -2.36
N VAL A 150 9.16 -13.81 -2.49
CA VAL A 150 8.47 -12.54 -2.20
C VAL A 150 8.74 -12.08 -0.77
N PHE A 151 8.73 -13.01 0.20
CA PHE A 151 9.06 -12.66 1.58
C PHE A 151 10.54 -12.33 1.77
N SER A 152 11.47 -13.00 1.10
CA SER A 152 12.90 -12.61 1.16
C SER A 152 13.09 -11.18 0.67
N GLU A 153 12.51 -10.82 -0.49
CA GLU A 153 12.58 -9.47 -1.04
C GLU A 153 11.91 -8.42 -0.14
N TYR A 154 10.82 -8.80 0.53
CA TYR A 154 10.17 -7.94 1.52
C TYR A 154 11.07 -7.69 2.73
N LEU A 155 11.72 -8.73 3.25
CA LEU A 155 12.64 -8.61 4.40
C LEU A 155 13.90 -7.80 4.05
N ASP A 156 14.35 -7.83 2.79
CA ASP A 156 15.42 -6.93 2.29
C ASP A 156 15.01 -5.46 2.36
N ARG A 157 13.77 -5.15 1.98
CA ARG A 157 13.23 -3.77 1.98
C ARG A 157 12.87 -3.27 3.37
N GLU A 158 12.46 -4.18 4.26
CA GLU A 158 11.98 -3.88 5.61
C GLU A 158 12.80 -4.61 6.68
N PRO A 159 14.11 -4.30 6.85
CA PRO A 159 15.00 -5.01 7.77
C PRO A 159 14.61 -4.84 9.25
N ASN A 160 13.73 -3.89 9.56
CA ASN A 160 13.25 -3.59 10.90
C ASN A 160 11.81 -4.09 11.16
N VAL A 161 11.26 -4.95 10.29
CA VAL A 161 9.91 -5.51 10.51
C VAL A 161 9.83 -6.24 11.85
N ASN A 162 8.74 -6.03 12.57
CA ASN A 162 8.47 -6.76 13.81
C ASN A 162 8.10 -8.22 13.50
N LEU A 163 8.99 -9.15 13.86
CA LEU A 163 8.78 -10.58 13.63
C LEU A 163 7.56 -11.14 14.37
N VAL A 164 7.18 -10.56 15.51
CA VAL A 164 5.99 -11.00 16.27
C VAL A 164 4.72 -10.66 15.49
N ASP A 165 4.62 -9.45 14.95
CA ASP A 165 3.48 -9.03 14.11
C ASP A 165 3.43 -9.82 12.80
N LEU A 166 4.59 -10.09 12.21
CA LEU A 166 4.72 -10.93 11.03
C LEU A 166 4.24 -12.36 11.30
N SER A 167 4.71 -12.99 12.39
CA SER A 167 4.27 -14.31 12.83
C SER A 167 2.76 -14.36 13.07
N TRP A 168 2.23 -13.38 13.80
CA TRP A 168 0.80 -13.27 14.07
C TRP A 168 0.00 -13.16 12.77
N THR A 169 0.46 -12.34 11.82
CA THR A 169 -0.19 -12.15 10.52
C THR A 169 -0.15 -13.43 9.68
N LEU A 170 1.00 -14.10 9.59
CA LEU A 170 1.15 -15.37 8.89
C LEU A 170 0.24 -16.46 9.49
N ARG A 171 0.04 -16.46 10.81
CA ARG A 171 -0.79 -17.45 11.49
C ARG A 171 -2.30 -17.17 11.38
N ASN A 172 -2.71 -15.91 11.52
CA ASN A 172 -4.13 -15.53 11.72
C ASN A 172 -4.77 -14.88 10.49
N ARG A 173 -3.97 -14.37 9.54
CA ARG A 173 -4.45 -13.59 8.39
C ARG A 173 -4.06 -14.22 7.05
N ARG A 174 -3.68 -15.49 7.07
CA ARG A 174 -3.37 -16.29 5.87
C ARG A 174 -4.07 -17.64 5.93
N SER A 175 -4.49 -18.12 4.77
CA SER A 175 -4.98 -19.48 4.60
C SER A 175 -3.89 -20.50 4.90
N LYS A 176 -4.28 -21.66 5.42
CA LYS A 176 -3.36 -22.75 5.77
C LYS A 176 -3.44 -23.85 4.74
N PHE A 177 -2.41 -23.98 3.91
CA PHE A 177 -2.36 -24.97 2.83
C PHE A 177 -1.48 -26.18 3.16
N ARG A 178 -1.42 -27.18 2.28
CA ARG A 178 -0.75 -28.47 2.54
C ARG A 178 0.78 -28.42 2.50
N TRP A 179 1.36 -27.59 1.63
CA TRP A 179 2.81 -27.40 1.56
C TRP A 179 3.17 -26.35 2.59
N ARG A 180 3.99 -26.71 3.57
CA ARG A 180 4.36 -25.80 4.67
C ARG A 180 5.85 -25.83 4.92
N VAL A 181 6.37 -24.70 5.36
CA VAL A 181 7.66 -24.60 6.03
C VAL A 181 7.50 -23.72 7.24
N ALA A 182 8.19 -24.07 8.32
CA ALA A 182 8.22 -23.30 9.54
C ALA A 182 9.67 -22.95 9.87
N TYR A 183 9.89 -21.71 10.28
CA TYR A 183 11.17 -21.22 10.75
C TYR A 183 11.02 -20.68 12.17
N THR A 184 12.12 -20.67 12.89
CA THR A 184 12.24 -19.93 14.14
C THR A 184 13.36 -18.92 14.00
N ALA A 185 13.06 -17.66 14.30
CA ALA A 185 14.03 -16.58 14.18
C ALA A 185 13.91 -15.60 15.35
N THR A 186 15.04 -15.02 15.73
CA THR A 186 15.11 -13.95 16.75
C THR A 186 15.32 -12.58 16.11
N ASN A 187 15.72 -12.53 14.84
CA ASN A 187 15.91 -11.31 14.06
C ASN A 187 15.68 -11.58 12.56
N VAL A 188 15.47 -10.50 11.79
CA VAL A 188 15.14 -10.55 10.36
C VAL A 188 16.22 -11.26 9.54
N SER A 189 17.49 -10.98 9.80
CA SER A 189 18.63 -11.58 9.07
C SER A 189 18.64 -13.11 9.19
N SER A 190 18.45 -13.65 10.40
CA SER A 190 18.40 -15.10 10.64
C SER A 190 17.20 -15.78 9.97
N LEU A 191 16.06 -15.10 9.86
CA LEU A 191 14.90 -15.61 9.13
C LEU A 191 15.20 -15.65 7.63
N GLN A 192 15.78 -14.58 7.10
CA GLN A 192 16.07 -14.43 5.69
C GLN A 192 17.10 -15.46 5.21
N GLU A 193 18.15 -15.72 5.99
CA GLU A 193 19.12 -16.77 5.71
C GLU A 193 18.45 -18.14 5.58
N GLN A 194 17.60 -18.51 6.54
CA GLN A 194 16.84 -19.77 6.50
C GLN A 194 15.91 -19.87 5.28
N ILE A 195 15.25 -18.77 4.92
CA ILE A 195 14.40 -18.67 3.72
C ILE A 195 15.25 -18.90 2.45
N ASN A 196 16.38 -18.21 2.33
CA ASN A 196 17.27 -18.29 1.17
C ASN A 196 17.91 -19.67 1.03
N GLU A 197 18.32 -20.29 2.12
CA GLU A 197 18.77 -21.68 2.12
C GLU A 197 17.68 -22.63 1.61
N THR A 198 16.44 -22.43 2.04
CA THR A 198 15.32 -23.28 1.61
C THR A 198 15.04 -23.11 0.12
N ILE A 199 15.08 -21.87 -0.38
CA ILE A 199 14.96 -21.58 -1.80
C ILE A 199 16.10 -22.27 -2.57
N ALA A 200 17.36 -22.14 -2.14
CA ALA A 200 18.51 -22.77 -2.76
C ALA A 200 18.42 -24.30 -2.77
N LYS A 201 18.04 -24.91 -1.64
CA LYS A 201 17.82 -26.37 -1.52
C LYS A 201 16.68 -26.84 -2.43
N SER A 202 15.63 -26.04 -2.63
CA SER A 202 14.51 -26.41 -3.50
C SER A 202 14.87 -26.54 -4.98
N HIS A 203 15.93 -25.84 -5.43
CA HIS A 203 16.50 -25.97 -6.78
C HIS A 203 17.33 -27.25 -6.93
N HIS A 204 18.08 -27.62 -5.88
CA HIS A 204 19.02 -28.74 -5.93
C HIS A 204 18.37 -30.09 -5.55
N ASN A 205 17.36 -30.08 -4.67
CA ASN A 205 16.65 -31.27 -4.21
C ASN A 205 15.15 -30.99 -4.07
N PRO A 206 14.33 -31.49 -5.00
CA PRO A 206 12.91 -31.24 -4.95
C PRO A 206 12.16 -31.80 -3.73
N GLY A 207 12.76 -32.69 -2.94
CA GLY A 207 12.14 -33.30 -1.75
C GLY A 207 12.29 -32.52 -0.43
N ALA A 208 13.02 -31.39 -0.41
CA ALA A 208 13.35 -30.67 0.83
C ALA A 208 12.17 -29.91 1.48
N LEU A 209 11.04 -29.79 0.80
CA LEU A 209 9.83 -29.16 1.31
C LEU A 209 8.83 -30.25 1.68
N MET A 210 8.41 -30.28 2.94
CA MET A 210 7.45 -31.28 3.40
C MET A 210 6.03 -30.94 2.94
N GLU A 211 5.41 -31.88 2.24
CA GLU A 211 3.95 -31.93 2.15
C GLU A 211 3.42 -32.48 3.47
N ILE A 212 2.60 -31.70 4.18
CA ILE A 212 1.89 -32.23 5.34
C ILE A 212 0.63 -32.94 4.83
N SER A 213 0.73 -34.25 4.64
CA SER A 213 -0.42 -35.10 4.36
C SER A 213 -1.37 -35.11 5.57
N SER A 214 -2.65 -34.81 5.33
CA SER A 214 -3.71 -34.81 6.35
C SER A 214 -4.03 -36.19 6.95
N THR A 215 -3.44 -37.28 6.43
CA THR A 215 -3.75 -38.65 6.86
C THR A 215 -2.73 -39.29 7.79
N GLN A 216 -1.56 -38.68 8.01
CA GLN A 216 -0.57 -39.22 8.95
C GLN A 216 -0.64 -38.51 10.29
N ARG A 217 -1.35 -39.11 11.25
CA ARG A 217 -1.17 -38.78 12.68
C ARG A 217 0.29 -39.06 13.03
N ARG A 218 1.02 -38.04 13.47
CA ARG A 218 2.37 -38.19 14.01
C ARG A 218 2.33 -37.83 15.50
N VAL A 219 2.69 -38.80 16.33
CA VAL A 219 2.93 -38.61 17.76
C VAL A 219 4.38 -38.14 17.89
N LEU A 220 4.59 -36.94 18.44
CA LEU A 220 5.90 -36.52 18.93
C LEU A 220 5.96 -36.95 20.39
N GLY A 221 6.81 -37.94 20.67
CA GLY A 221 7.15 -38.33 22.04
C GLY A 221 7.94 -37.21 22.71
N VAL A 222 7.74 -37.07 24.02
CA VAL A 222 8.63 -36.32 24.92
C VAL A 222 9.88 -37.15 25.18
#